data_AF-A0A5M8RU24-F1
#
_entry.id   AF-A0A5M8RU24-F1
#
_cell.length_a   1.000
_cell.length_b   1.000
_cell.length_c   1.000
_cell.angle_alpha   90.00
_cell.angle_beta   90.00
_cell.angle_gamma   90.00
#
_symmetry.space_group_name_H-M   'P 1'
#
loop_
_entity.id
_entity.type
_entity.pdbx_description
1 polymer ?
#
loop_
_entity_poly.entity_id
_entity_poly.type
_entity_poly.pdbx_seq_one_letter_code
_entity_poly.pdbx_strand_id
1 'polypeptide(L)'
;MKPVFSETAPNEHEQNNEFLDLDENNPIKWEYTSAVGDHILIAVRSSNLGDAYLSAIGKKVAYLRNDLEEEEEISAETFDTILLGDLPKTVFDSERYIKRLTPYLSPNGSFVLWTFIKDLNLNNLLNLVITSFQLGFHVKVHRGNKWLGLKLQRTKDEAVNDLSETISNLIETLNLHDRKNIQSYEKQISSLLNEITVLKKELVDAYKKEEKLLQQQKKTDKQTKYLEKRYQALSSSKLGRLTLFYWKFRKRRGNR
;
A
#
# COMPACT_ATOMS: atom_id res chain seq x y z
N MET A 1 25.99 20.37 -34.58
CA MET A 1 26.68 21.28 -33.63
C MET A 1 27.11 20.45 -32.43
N LYS A 2 28.40 20.49 -32.07
CA LYS A 2 28.91 19.82 -30.86
C LYS A 2 28.45 20.61 -29.62
N PRO A 3 28.13 19.94 -28.50
CA PRO A 3 27.86 20.65 -27.26
C PRO A 3 29.13 21.37 -26.81
N VAL A 4 28.98 22.66 -26.49
CA VAL A 4 30.01 23.50 -25.90
C VAL A 4 29.97 23.23 -24.40
N PHE A 5 31.05 22.68 -23.85
CA PHE A 5 31.27 22.62 -22.41
C PHE A 5 31.76 23.99 -21.96
N SER A 6 30.97 24.69 -21.15
CA SER A 6 31.46 25.84 -20.41
C SER A 6 32.26 25.32 -19.21
N GLU A 7 33.58 25.41 -19.31
CA GLU A 7 34.49 25.32 -18.18
C GLU A 7 34.28 26.52 -17.24
N THR A 8 33.47 26.32 -16.22
CA THR A 8 33.74 26.75 -14.83
C THR A 8 32.87 25.87 -13.95
N ALA A 9 33.38 24.72 -13.55
CA ALA A 9 32.77 23.93 -12.49
C ALA A 9 32.94 24.70 -11.17
N PRO A 10 31.86 25.12 -10.47
CA PRO A 10 31.98 25.39 -9.06
C PRO A 10 32.38 24.08 -8.37
N ASN A 11 33.34 24.13 -7.45
CA ASN A 11 33.88 22.97 -6.75
C ASN A 11 32.74 22.12 -6.14
N GLU A 12 32.57 20.88 -6.62
CA GLU A 12 31.58 19.93 -6.08
C GLU A 12 31.75 19.72 -4.56
N HIS A 13 32.97 19.89 -4.05
CA HIS A 13 33.26 19.83 -2.61
C HIS A 13 32.69 21.00 -1.80
N GLU A 14 32.57 22.21 -2.36
CA GLU A 14 32.04 23.36 -1.62
C GLU A 14 30.52 23.27 -1.45
N GLN A 15 29.78 22.87 -2.49
CA GLN A 15 28.32 22.72 -2.43
C GLN A 15 27.87 21.59 -1.49
N ASN A 16 28.66 20.52 -1.39
CA ASN A 16 28.40 19.44 -0.42
C ASN A 16 28.55 19.92 1.03
N ASN A 17 29.56 20.75 1.30
CA ASN A 17 29.76 21.32 2.63
C ASN A 17 28.60 22.27 2.98
N GLU A 18 28.18 23.12 2.04
CA GLU A 18 27.00 23.99 2.22
C GLU A 18 25.72 23.19 2.51
N PHE A 19 25.52 22.03 1.89
CA PHE A 19 24.38 21.17 2.15
C PHE A 19 24.43 20.52 3.55
N LEU A 20 25.61 20.04 3.98
CA LEU A 20 25.80 19.46 5.31
C LEU A 20 25.67 20.50 6.42
N ASP A 21 25.98 21.76 6.12
CA ASP A 21 25.85 22.90 7.03
C ASP A 21 24.40 23.38 7.21
N LEU A 22 23.45 22.87 6.41
CA LEU A 22 22.02 23.15 6.64
C LEU A 22 21.61 22.72 8.04
N ASP A 23 20.71 23.48 8.66
CA ASP A 23 20.11 23.14 9.96
C ASP A 23 19.54 21.71 9.93
N GLU A 24 19.73 20.93 10.99
CA GLU A 24 19.09 19.61 11.15
C GLU A 24 17.55 19.72 11.11
N ASN A 25 17.01 20.89 11.47
CA ASN A 25 15.60 21.22 11.30
C ASN A 25 15.22 21.66 9.87
N ASN A 26 16.09 21.52 8.87
CA ASN A 26 15.74 21.77 7.49
C ASN A 26 15.10 20.52 6.86
N PRO A 27 13.85 20.60 6.38
CA PRO A 27 13.16 19.44 5.79
C PRO A 27 13.85 18.92 4.53
N ILE A 28 14.51 19.80 3.76
CA ILE A 28 15.28 19.44 2.57
C ILE A 28 16.47 18.57 3.01
N LYS A 29 17.23 18.99 4.03
CA LYS A 29 18.34 18.18 4.56
C LYS A 29 17.86 16.79 4.96
N TRP A 30 16.73 16.71 5.67
CA TRP A 30 16.14 15.44 6.08
C TRP A 30 15.68 14.57 4.89
N GLU A 31 15.06 15.16 3.87
CA GLU A 31 14.58 14.43 2.69
C GLU A 31 15.72 13.68 1.98
N TYR A 32 16.79 14.39 1.61
CA TYR A 32 17.90 13.81 0.86
C TYR A 32 18.78 12.89 1.71
N THR A 33 18.92 13.15 3.02
CA THR A 33 19.63 12.23 3.94
C THR A 33 18.81 10.98 4.28
N SER A 34 17.47 11.05 4.19
CA SER A 34 16.57 9.91 4.40
C SER A 34 16.49 8.96 3.21
N ALA A 35 17.02 9.35 2.05
CA ALA A 35 17.03 8.53 0.86
C ALA A 35 17.97 7.33 1.03
N VAL A 36 17.45 6.13 0.79
CA VAL A 36 18.17 4.86 0.94
C VAL A 36 18.33 4.18 -0.41
N GLY A 37 19.44 3.47 -0.59
CA GLY A 37 19.76 2.78 -1.84
C GLY A 37 20.47 3.69 -2.85
N ASP A 38 20.76 3.09 -4.00
CA ASP A 38 21.67 3.66 -5.00
C ASP A 38 20.91 4.33 -6.14
N HIS A 39 19.69 3.88 -6.44
CA HIS A 39 18.81 4.50 -7.44
C HIS A 39 17.74 5.37 -6.78
N ILE A 40 17.79 6.68 -7.05
CA ILE A 40 16.84 7.66 -6.54
C ILE A 40 16.09 8.33 -7.69
N LEU A 41 14.76 8.41 -7.55
CA LEU A 41 13.92 9.24 -8.41
C LEU A 41 13.49 10.50 -7.65
N ILE A 42 13.70 11.67 -8.25
CA ILE A 42 13.19 12.95 -7.76
C ILE A 42 11.95 13.30 -8.58
N ALA A 43 10.78 13.15 -7.97
CA ALA A 43 9.50 13.37 -8.64
C ALA A 43 9.06 14.84 -8.57
N VAL A 44 9.48 15.56 -7.54
CA VAL A 44 9.22 16.99 -7.37
C VAL A 44 10.55 17.67 -7.12
N ARG A 45 10.89 18.65 -7.96
CA ARG A 45 12.15 19.37 -7.87
C ARG A 45 12.21 20.13 -6.54
N SER A 46 12.94 19.59 -5.55
CA SER A 46 12.94 20.16 -4.19
C SER A 46 14.15 21.06 -3.90
N SER A 47 15.33 20.84 -4.50
CA SER A 47 16.44 21.82 -4.51
C SER A 47 17.60 21.41 -5.42
N ASN A 48 18.28 22.37 -6.07
CA ASN A 48 19.51 22.07 -6.82
C ASN A 48 20.69 21.61 -5.90
N LEU A 49 20.66 22.00 -4.61
CA LEU A 49 21.68 21.65 -3.62
C LEU A 49 21.60 20.17 -3.19
N GLY A 50 20.39 19.64 -3.00
CA GLY A 50 20.19 18.23 -2.66
C GLY A 50 20.61 17.27 -3.78
N ASP A 51 20.39 17.68 -5.04
CA ASP A 51 20.80 16.93 -6.22
C ASP A 51 22.33 16.74 -6.30
N ALA A 52 23.07 17.81 -6.04
CA ALA A 52 24.53 17.79 -5.98
C ALA A 52 25.03 16.87 -4.86
N TYR A 53 24.38 16.93 -3.68
CA TYR A 53 24.70 16.05 -2.56
C TYR A 53 24.52 14.57 -2.90
N LEU A 54 23.37 14.17 -3.47
CA LEU A 54 23.12 12.76 -3.82
C LEU A 54 24.12 12.23 -4.84
N SER A 55 24.45 13.06 -5.85
CA SER A 55 25.42 12.71 -6.87
C SER A 55 26.81 12.53 -6.28
N ALA A 56 27.20 13.41 -5.34
CA ALA A 56 28.51 13.35 -4.70
C ALA A 56 28.70 12.15 -3.77
N ILE A 57 27.63 11.68 -3.11
CA ILE A 57 27.66 10.43 -2.33
C ILE A 57 27.52 9.18 -3.21
N GLY A 58 27.60 9.33 -4.54
CA GLY A 58 27.65 8.23 -5.51
C GLY A 58 26.29 7.65 -5.90
N LYS A 59 25.18 8.34 -5.59
CA LYS A 59 23.84 7.86 -5.95
C LYS A 59 23.47 8.27 -7.37
N LYS A 60 22.74 7.39 -8.04
CA LYS A 60 22.21 7.61 -9.38
C LYS A 60 20.84 8.28 -9.27
N VAL A 61 20.77 9.53 -9.73
CA VAL A 61 19.59 10.38 -9.63
C VAL A 61 18.88 10.45 -10.98
N ALA A 62 17.60 10.10 -11.01
CA ALA A 62 16.70 10.33 -12.12
C ALA A 62 15.67 11.39 -11.75
N TYR A 63 15.14 12.10 -12.75
CA TYR A 63 14.14 13.14 -12.56
C TYR A 63 12.86 12.80 -13.30
N LEU A 64 11.72 12.99 -12.66
CA LEU A 64 10.44 12.98 -13.33
C LEU A 64 10.27 14.34 -14.05
N ARG A 65 10.18 14.35 -15.39
CA ARG A 65 9.78 15.57 -16.11
C ARG A 65 8.34 15.90 -15.76
N ASN A 66 8.07 17.20 -15.53
CA ASN A 66 6.79 17.73 -15.01
C ASN A 66 5.55 17.39 -15.86
N ASP A 67 5.75 16.85 -17.06
CA ASP A 67 4.70 16.57 -18.02
C ASP A 67 4.57 15.05 -18.11
N LEU A 68 3.82 14.47 -17.17
CA LEU A 68 3.44 13.06 -17.14
C LEU A 68 2.55 12.63 -18.33
N GLU A 69 2.59 13.35 -19.45
CA GLU A 69 1.81 13.14 -20.67
C GLU A 69 2.62 12.54 -21.83
N GLU A 70 3.96 12.62 -21.81
CA GLU A 70 4.79 12.01 -22.86
C GLU A 70 5.47 10.74 -22.34
N GLU A 71 4.75 9.61 -22.48
CA GLU A 71 5.31 8.27 -22.39
C GLU A 71 6.25 8.03 -23.59
N GLU A 72 7.50 8.46 -23.49
CA GLU A 72 8.61 7.80 -24.17
C GLU A 72 9.34 6.93 -23.15
N GLU A 73 9.13 5.61 -23.28
CA GLU A 73 9.94 4.53 -22.72
C GLU A 73 10.73 4.89 -21.44
N ILE A 74 10.03 5.06 -20.31
CA ILE A 74 10.67 4.81 -19.02
C ILE A 74 11.00 3.32 -19.05
N SER A 75 12.26 3.02 -19.36
CA SER A 75 12.84 1.69 -19.25
C SER A 75 12.42 1.05 -17.92
N ALA A 76 12.42 -0.28 -17.82
CA ALA A 76 11.99 -1.06 -16.65
C ALA A 76 12.86 -0.87 -15.39
N GLU A 77 13.32 0.36 -15.14
CA GLU A 77 14.18 0.80 -14.08
C GLU A 77 13.33 1.02 -12.82
N THR A 78 13.74 0.35 -11.75
CA THR A 78 13.14 0.47 -10.43
C THR A 78 14.04 1.30 -9.53
N PHE A 79 13.43 2.13 -8.69
CA PHE A 79 14.11 3.04 -7.78
C PHE A 79 14.00 2.56 -6.33
N ASP A 80 15.08 2.73 -5.57
CA ASP A 80 15.13 2.38 -4.15
C ASP A 80 14.49 3.47 -3.28
N THR A 81 14.62 4.73 -3.68
CA THR A 81 13.90 5.83 -3.05
C THR A 81 13.28 6.75 -4.07
N ILE A 82 12.04 7.15 -3.81
CA ILE A 82 11.35 8.18 -4.58
C ILE A 82 11.10 9.39 -3.67
N LEU A 83 11.67 10.53 -4.04
CA LEU A 83 11.56 11.81 -3.34
C LEU A 83 10.42 12.64 -3.93
N LEU A 84 9.47 13.05 -3.10
CA LEU A 84 8.27 13.79 -3.50
C LEU A 84 8.27 15.25 -3.01
N GLY A 85 9.27 15.70 -2.26
CA GLY A 85 9.40 17.09 -1.84
C GLY A 85 8.34 17.59 -0.86
N ASP A 86 8.14 18.92 -0.88
CA ASP A 86 7.19 19.65 -0.04
C ASP A 86 5.74 19.39 -0.48
N LEU A 87 4.93 18.87 0.43
CA LEU A 87 3.48 18.81 0.34
C LEU A 87 2.89 20.10 0.90
N PRO A 88 2.66 21.13 0.08
CA PRO A 88 1.46 21.90 0.35
C PRO A 88 0.75 22.41 -0.89
N LYS A 89 -0.56 22.22 -0.80
CA LYS A 89 -1.62 23.05 -1.38
C LYS A 89 -1.79 22.93 -2.89
N THR A 90 -2.97 22.46 -3.30
CA THR A 90 -3.60 22.67 -4.61
C THR A 90 -3.08 21.91 -5.85
N VAL A 91 -1.82 21.44 -5.89
CA VAL A 91 -1.29 20.78 -7.11
C VAL A 91 -0.99 19.28 -6.93
N PHE A 92 -0.79 18.82 -5.70
CA PHE A 92 -0.34 17.44 -5.44
C PHE A 92 -1.45 16.53 -4.91
N ASP A 93 -2.03 15.75 -5.82
CA ASP A 93 -2.76 14.51 -5.52
C ASP A 93 -1.72 13.44 -5.14
N SER A 94 -1.17 13.55 -3.92
CA SER A 94 -0.09 12.68 -3.42
C SER A 94 -0.48 11.21 -3.44
N GLU A 95 -1.78 10.91 -3.26
CA GLU A 95 -2.36 9.60 -3.47
C GLU A 95 -2.15 9.12 -4.92
N ARG A 96 -2.53 9.93 -5.91
CA ARG A 96 -2.37 9.59 -7.33
C ARG A 96 -0.91 9.40 -7.71
N TYR A 97 0.00 10.21 -7.17
CA TYR A 97 1.44 10.06 -7.43
C TYR A 97 2.01 8.80 -6.79
N ILE A 98 1.68 8.51 -5.53
CA ILE A 98 2.13 7.26 -4.90
C ILE A 98 1.59 6.07 -5.68
N LYS A 99 0.31 6.04 -6.04
CA LYS A 99 -0.27 4.97 -6.87
C LYS A 99 0.45 4.82 -8.21
N ARG A 100 0.72 5.94 -8.91
CA ARG A 100 1.38 5.95 -10.23
C ARG A 100 2.86 5.58 -10.17
N LEU A 101 3.56 5.95 -9.09
CA LEU A 101 4.99 5.72 -8.92
C LEU A 101 5.32 4.39 -8.23
N THR A 102 4.33 3.76 -7.56
CA THR A 102 4.48 2.44 -6.93
C THR A 102 5.05 1.35 -7.85
N PRO A 103 4.68 1.26 -9.15
CA PRO A 103 5.27 0.28 -10.07
C PRO A 103 6.77 0.47 -10.31
N TYR A 104 7.27 1.69 -10.21
CA TYR A 104 8.69 2.02 -10.38
C TYR A 104 9.48 1.89 -9.07
N LEU A 105 8.83 1.53 -7.96
CA LEU A 105 9.50 1.37 -6.68
C LEU A 105 10.03 -0.07 -6.55
N SER A 106 11.29 -0.19 -6.12
CA SER A 106 11.89 -1.50 -5.84
C SER A 106 11.14 -2.23 -4.71
N PRO A 107 11.26 -3.56 -4.57
CA PRO A 107 10.51 -4.34 -3.58
C PRO A 107 10.66 -3.85 -2.13
N ASN A 108 11.83 -3.30 -1.79
CA ASN A 108 12.13 -2.73 -0.47
C ASN A 108 12.23 -1.19 -0.51
N GLY A 109 11.78 -0.58 -1.60
CA GLY A 109 11.93 0.84 -1.81
C GLY A 109 11.06 1.67 -0.87
N SER A 110 11.36 2.95 -0.79
CA SER A 110 10.63 3.89 0.04
C SER A 110 10.26 5.19 -0.66
N PHE A 111 9.13 5.77 -0.26
CA PHE A 111 8.82 7.16 -0.57
C PHE A 111 9.25 8.04 0.60
N VAL A 112 9.80 9.22 0.29
CA VAL A 112 10.13 10.26 1.27
C VAL A 112 9.47 11.55 0.83
N LEU A 113 8.77 12.17 1.76
CA LEU A 113 7.97 13.37 1.52
C LEU A 113 7.85 14.18 2.80
N TRP A 114 7.70 15.50 2.69
CA TRP A 114 7.63 16.38 3.86
C TRP A 114 6.66 17.52 3.62
N THR A 115 6.26 18.24 4.67
CA THR A 115 5.36 19.40 4.58
C THR A 115 5.61 20.38 5.71
N PHE A 116 5.44 21.67 5.49
CA PHE A 116 5.40 22.64 6.59
C PHE A 116 4.12 22.51 7.42
N ILE A 117 4.26 22.47 8.75
CA ILE A 117 3.13 22.33 9.70
C ILE A 117 2.09 23.45 9.49
N LYS A 118 2.53 24.66 9.16
CA LYS A 118 1.66 25.82 8.89
C LYS A 118 0.71 25.61 7.70
N ASP A 119 1.09 24.74 6.76
CA ASP A 119 0.37 24.49 5.51
C ASP A 119 -0.38 23.15 5.52
N LEU A 120 -0.34 22.45 6.66
CA LEU A 120 -0.86 21.10 6.84
C LEU A 120 -2.39 21.07 6.81
N ASN A 121 -2.94 20.27 5.90
CA ASN A 121 -4.35 19.87 5.94
C ASN A 121 -4.45 18.47 6.56
N LEU A 122 -5.02 18.41 7.77
CA LEU A 122 -5.12 17.16 8.54
C LEU A 122 -5.88 16.06 7.78
N ASN A 123 -6.96 16.40 7.07
CA ASN A 123 -7.76 15.41 6.33
C ASN A 123 -6.94 14.80 5.20
N ASN A 124 -6.19 15.62 4.47
CA ASN A 124 -5.34 15.15 3.38
C ASN A 124 -4.20 14.27 3.92
N LEU A 125 -3.64 14.63 5.07
CA LEU A 125 -2.59 13.85 5.73
C LEU A 125 -3.11 12.49 6.21
N LEU A 126 -4.29 12.46 6.84
CA LEU A 126 -4.91 11.20 7.29
C LEU A 126 -5.27 10.31 6.09
N ASN A 127 -5.84 10.88 5.03
CA ASN A 127 -6.14 10.15 3.79
C ASN A 127 -4.88 9.56 3.15
N LEU A 128 -3.78 10.32 3.13
CA LEU A 128 -2.49 9.85 2.63
C LEU A 128 -1.98 8.65 3.45
N VAL A 129 -2.06 8.72 4.77
CA VAL A 129 -1.65 7.62 5.66
C VAL A 129 -2.52 6.39 5.42
N ILE A 130 -3.84 6.53 5.43
CA ILE A 130 -4.79 5.44 5.19
C ILE A 130 -4.53 4.78 3.82
N THR A 131 -4.36 5.59 2.77
CA THR A 131 -4.11 5.07 1.42
C THR A 131 -2.75 4.37 1.30
N SER A 132 -1.74 4.88 2.01
CA SER A 132 -0.41 4.24 2.05
C SER A 132 -0.52 2.83 2.65
N PHE A 133 -1.25 2.66 3.75
CA PHE A 133 -1.50 1.34 4.33
C PHE A 133 -2.29 0.42 3.39
N GLN A 134 -3.31 0.94 2.68
CA GLN A 134 -4.06 0.16 1.69
C GLN A 134 -3.16 -0.34 0.53
N LEU A 135 -2.12 0.42 0.20
CA LEU A 135 -1.13 0.06 -0.81
C LEU A 135 0.02 -0.83 -0.27
N GLY A 136 -0.05 -1.25 1.00
CA GLY A 136 0.96 -2.12 1.63
C GLY A 136 2.21 -1.39 2.12
N PHE A 137 2.11 -0.10 2.42
CA PHE A 137 3.19 0.68 3.01
C PHE A 137 2.99 0.91 4.51
N HIS A 138 4.07 0.74 5.27
CA HIS A 138 4.18 1.25 6.63
C HIS A 138 4.65 2.71 6.59
N VAL A 139 3.99 3.56 7.37
CA VAL A 139 4.28 5.00 7.42
C VAL A 139 5.06 5.33 8.69
N LYS A 140 6.26 5.92 8.54
CA LYS A 140 7.03 6.48 9.64
C LYS A 140 6.96 8.01 9.62
N VAL A 141 6.54 8.57 10.74
CA VAL A 141 6.32 10.01 10.90
C VAL A 141 7.54 10.62 11.59
N HIS A 142 8.09 11.69 11.02
CA HIS A 142 9.20 12.45 11.57
C HIS A 142 8.75 13.91 11.75
N ARG A 143 9.17 14.54 12.85
CA ARG A 143 8.80 15.92 13.15
C ARG A 143 10.06 16.77 13.27
N GLY A 144 10.13 17.84 12.47
CA GLY A 144 11.02 18.96 12.72
C GLY A 144 10.29 20.11 13.41
N ASN A 145 11.02 21.17 13.76
CA ASN A 145 10.45 22.32 14.47
C ASN A 145 9.24 22.97 13.77
N LYS A 146 9.25 23.01 12.43
CA LYS A 146 8.22 23.69 11.61
C LYS A 146 7.65 22.83 10.48
N TRP A 147 8.03 21.56 10.42
CA TRP A 147 7.68 20.65 9.32
C TRP A 147 7.47 19.23 9.82
N LEU A 148 6.79 18.44 9.00
CA LEU A 148 6.48 17.04 9.22
C LEU A 148 7.00 16.24 8.01
N GLY A 149 7.76 15.18 8.27
CA GLY A 149 8.24 14.23 7.27
C GLY A 149 7.51 12.90 7.38
N LEU A 150 7.22 12.29 6.23
CA LEU A 150 6.68 10.94 6.14
C LEU A 150 7.61 10.08 5.30
N LYS A 151 7.91 8.89 5.82
CA LYS A 151 8.64 7.85 5.09
C LYS A 151 7.76 6.62 4.95
N LEU A 152 7.39 6.30 3.70
CA LEU A 152 6.55 5.16 3.36
C LEU A 152 7.46 4.00 2.94
N GLN A 153 7.43 2.89 3.66
CA GLN A 153 8.26 1.71 3.36
C GLN A 153 7.37 0.52 3.06
N ARG A 154 7.66 -0.23 1.98
CA ARG A 154 6.95 -1.50 1.75
C ARG A 154 7.20 -2.46 2.90
N THR A 155 6.14 -2.96 3.50
CA THR A 155 6.21 -4.05 4.48
C THR A 155 5.71 -5.34 3.86
N LYS A 156 6.35 -6.46 4.23
CA LYS A 156 5.90 -7.80 3.84
C LYS A 156 4.78 -8.33 4.73
N ASP A 157 4.53 -7.68 5.87
CA ASP A 157 3.59 -8.12 6.90
C ASP A 157 2.30 -7.30 6.92
N GLU A 158 1.16 -8.01 6.92
CA GLU A 158 -0.20 -7.50 7.02
C GLU A 158 -0.55 -7.06 8.46
N ALA A 159 0.13 -6.05 9.00
CA ALA A 159 -0.12 -5.59 10.36
C ALA A 159 -1.17 -4.46 10.38
N VAL A 160 -2.45 -4.83 10.42
CA VAL A 160 -3.59 -3.91 10.67
C VAL A 160 -3.47 -3.16 12.01
N ASN A 161 -2.60 -3.61 12.92
CA ASN A 161 -2.32 -2.92 14.19
C ASN A 161 -1.46 -1.65 14.03
N ASP A 162 -0.65 -1.53 12.97
CA ASP A 162 0.30 -0.42 12.80
C ASP A 162 -0.39 0.89 12.43
N LEU A 163 -1.58 0.84 11.81
CA LEU A 163 -2.30 2.04 11.38
C LEU A 163 -2.83 2.84 12.57
N SER A 164 -3.39 2.17 13.59
CA SER A 164 -3.90 2.87 14.78
C SER A 164 -2.75 3.52 15.55
N GLU A 165 -1.63 2.84 15.70
CA GLU A 165 -0.44 3.39 16.36
C GLU A 165 0.13 4.57 15.59
N THR A 166 0.21 4.46 14.25
CA THR A 166 0.69 5.55 13.40
C THR A 166 -0.20 6.78 13.49
N ILE A 167 -1.53 6.61 13.50
CA ILE A 167 -2.48 7.72 13.67
C ILE A 167 -2.34 8.36 15.05
N SER A 168 -2.24 7.56 16.12
CA SER A 168 -2.01 8.08 17.47
C SER A 168 -0.70 8.87 17.56
N ASN A 169 0.40 8.33 17.02
CA ASN A 169 1.69 9.01 16.94
C ASN A 169 1.60 10.32 16.15
N LEU A 170 0.79 10.37 15.08
CA LEU A 170 0.54 11.58 14.30
C LEU A 170 -0.20 12.66 15.09
N ILE A 171 -1.23 12.26 15.84
CA ILE A 171 -2.02 13.17 16.68
C ILE A 171 -1.16 13.72 17.82
N GLU A 172 -0.36 12.86 18.46
CA GLU A 172 0.59 13.24 19.50
C GLU A 172 1.68 14.17 18.96
N THR A 173 2.31 13.81 17.84
CA THR A 173 3.38 14.63 17.25
C THR A 173 2.92 16.00 16.80
N LEU A 174 1.70 16.12 16.28
CA LEU A 174 1.16 17.43 15.89
C LEU A 174 0.66 18.25 17.09
N ASN A 175 0.75 17.74 18.33
CA ASN A 175 0.25 18.38 19.55
C ASN A 175 -1.19 18.93 19.35
N LEU A 176 -2.05 18.19 18.64
CA LEU A 176 -3.41 18.64 18.27
C LEU A 176 -4.37 18.62 19.47
N HIS A 177 -3.90 18.96 20.68
CA HIS A 177 -4.61 18.95 21.96
C HIS A 177 -5.77 19.96 22.06
N ASP A 178 -6.38 20.37 20.95
CA ASP A 178 -7.75 20.87 20.94
C ASP A 178 -8.69 19.72 21.32
N ARG A 179 -8.79 19.47 22.63
CA ARG A 179 -9.56 18.39 23.26
C ARG A 179 -11.01 18.28 22.77
N LYS A 180 -11.58 19.36 22.22
CA LYS A 180 -12.95 19.40 21.70
C LYS A 180 -13.09 18.75 20.31
N ASN A 181 -12.09 18.87 19.44
CA ASN A 181 -12.13 18.25 18.11
C ASN A 181 -11.67 16.79 18.15
N ILE A 182 -10.63 16.47 18.94
CA ILE A 182 -10.15 15.09 19.10
C ILE A 182 -11.24 14.16 19.62
N GLN A 183 -12.05 14.57 20.60
CA GLN A 183 -13.13 13.73 21.13
C GLN A 183 -14.15 13.30 20.07
N SER A 184 -14.38 14.14 19.05
CA SER A 184 -15.26 13.78 17.93
C SER A 184 -14.63 12.69 17.08
N TYR A 185 -13.34 12.84 16.74
CA TYR A 185 -12.59 11.84 15.97
C TYR A 185 -12.36 10.54 16.75
N GLU A 186 -12.08 10.58 18.05
CA GLU A 186 -11.97 9.38 18.91
C GLU A 186 -13.31 8.62 18.97
N LYS A 187 -14.43 9.33 19.04
CA LYS A 187 -15.77 8.70 18.96
C LYS A 187 -16.02 8.06 17.60
N GLN A 188 -15.61 8.71 16.51
CA GLN A 188 -15.72 8.16 15.16
C GLN A 188 -14.78 6.96 14.95
N ILE A 189 -13.56 7.03 15.47
CA ILE A 189 -12.58 5.94 15.40
C ILE A 189 -13.08 4.75 16.23
N SER A 190 -13.57 4.97 17.45
CA SER A 190 -14.12 3.89 18.27
C SER A 190 -15.38 3.27 17.67
N SER A 191 -16.26 4.06 17.03
CA SER A 191 -17.41 3.50 16.31
C SER A 191 -16.98 2.66 15.10
N LEU A 192 -16.02 3.15 14.30
CA LEU A 192 -15.48 2.42 13.16
C LEU A 192 -14.75 1.14 13.59
N LEU A 193 -13.98 1.19 14.68
CA LEU A 193 -13.34 -0.01 15.24
C LEU A 193 -14.39 -1.02 15.69
N ASN A 194 -15.46 -0.59 16.35
CA ASN A 194 -16.56 -1.47 16.73
C ASN A 194 -17.22 -2.11 15.48
N GLU A 195 -17.52 -1.32 14.45
CA GLU A 195 -18.03 -1.85 13.17
C GLU A 195 -17.08 -2.86 12.53
N ILE A 196 -15.78 -2.58 12.50
CA ILE A 196 -14.76 -3.52 12.01
C ILE A 196 -14.75 -4.80 12.84
N THR A 197 -14.86 -4.72 14.16
CA THR A 197 -14.91 -5.94 15.00
C THR A 197 -16.18 -6.75 14.77
N VAL A 198 -17.33 -6.10 14.54
CA VAL A 198 -18.59 -6.77 14.18
C VAL A 198 -18.45 -7.45 12.82
N LEU A 199 -17.96 -6.75 11.80
CA LEU A 199 -17.74 -7.29 10.46
C LEU A 199 -16.73 -8.45 10.48
N LYS A 200 -15.64 -8.35 11.23
CA LYS A 200 -14.68 -9.45 11.41
C LYS A 200 -15.35 -10.67 12.06
N LYS A 201 -16.21 -10.46 13.05
CA LYS A 201 -16.95 -11.55 13.70
C LYS A 201 -17.94 -12.20 12.75
N GLU A 202 -18.68 -11.41 11.98
CA GLU A 202 -19.60 -11.91 10.94
C GLU A 202 -18.87 -12.72 9.88
N LEU A 203 -17.70 -12.26 9.44
CA LEU A 203 -16.85 -12.95 8.48
C LEU A 203 -16.38 -14.31 9.04
N VAL A 204 -15.90 -14.35 10.30
CA VAL A 204 -15.50 -15.59 10.97
C VAL A 204 -16.68 -16.56 11.09
N ASP A 205 -17.87 -16.06 11.41
CA ASP A 205 -19.07 -16.90 11.51
C ASP A 205 -19.54 -17.40 10.13
N ALA A 206 -19.35 -16.61 9.07
CA ALA A 206 -19.58 -17.05 7.69
C ALA A 206 -18.61 -18.18 7.30
N TYR A 207 -17.31 -18.05 7.60
CA TYR A 207 -16.33 -19.11 7.37
C TYR A 207 -16.67 -20.40 8.12
N LYS A 208 -17.09 -20.30 9.39
CA LYS A 208 -17.55 -21.48 10.16
C LYS A 208 -18.78 -22.14 9.52
N LYS A 209 -19.69 -21.38 8.92
CA LYS A 209 -20.84 -21.92 8.20
C LYS A 209 -20.40 -22.62 6.91
N GLU A 210 -19.52 -22.00 6.13
CA GLU A 210 -18.96 -22.60 4.91
C GLU A 210 -18.22 -23.90 5.20
N GLU A 211 -17.41 -23.94 6.27
CA GLU A 211 -16.69 -25.14 6.67
C GLU A 211 -17.66 -26.29 7.02
N LYS A 212 -18.74 -26.00 7.75
CA LYS A 212 -19.79 -26.98 8.06
C LYS A 212 -20.49 -27.48 6.79
N LEU A 213 -20.80 -26.59 5.85
CA LEU A 213 -21.40 -26.96 4.57
C LEU A 213 -20.46 -27.84 3.74
N LEU A 214 -19.17 -27.51 3.73
CA LEU A 214 -18.15 -28.30 3.03
C LEU A 214 -17.99 -29.69 3.65
N GLN A 215 -18.08 -29.82 4.98
CA GLN A 215 -18.12 -31.12 5.64
C GLN A 215 -19.38 -31.92 5.29
N GLN A 216 -20.55 -31.27 5.21
CA GLN A 216 -21.79 -31.92 4.78
C GLN A 216 -21.70 -32.39 3.33
N GLN A 217 -21.17 -31.55 2.43
CA GLN A 217 -20.95 -31.88 1.02
C GLN A 217 -20.00 -33.09 0.87
N LYS A 218 -18.90 -33.14 1.64
CA LYS A 218 -18.01 -34.31 1.66
C LYS A 218 -18.73 -35.59 2.11
N LYS A 219 -19.69 -35.51 3.03
CA LYS A 219 -20.49 -36.67 3.47
C LYS A 219 -21.47 -37.10 2.37
N THR A 220 -22.17 -36.18 1.73
CA THR A 220 -23.09 -36.49 0.63
C THR A 220 -22.33 -37.06 -0.56
N ASP A 221 -21.16 -36.55 -0.89
CA ASP A 221 -20.32 -37.05 -1.99
C ASP A 221 -19.84 -38.49 -1.75
N LYS A 222 -19.55 -38.85 -0.51
CA LYS A 222 -19.25 -40.25 -0.15
C LYS A 222 -20.46 -41.15 -0.36
N GLN A 223 -21.65 -40.69 0.02
CA GLN A 223 -22.89 -41.44 -0.15
C GLN A 223 -23.28 -41.58 -1.63
N THR A 224 -23.16 -40.52 -2.43
CA THR A 224 -23.45 -40.56 -3.87
C THR A 224 -22.49 -41.47 -4.58
N LYS A 225 -21.17 -41.38 -4.34
CA LYS A 225 -20.17 -42.32 -4.90
C LYS A 225 -20.43 -43.77 -4.51
N TYR A 226 -20.86 -44.01 -3.27
CA TYR A 226 -21.23 -45.35 -2.82
C TYR A 226 -22.45 -45.89 -3.56
N LEU A 227 -23.51 -45.08 -3.67
CA LEU A 227 -24.73 -45.44 -4.41
C LEU A 227 -24.45 -45.62 -5.90
N GLU A 228 -23.60 -44.79 -6.49
CA GLU A 228 -23.19 -44.87 -7.90
C GLU A 228 -22.45 -46.18 -8.17
N LYS A 229 -21.48 -46.56 -7.32
CA LYS A 229 -20.80 -47.86 -7.42
C LYS A 229 -21.79 -49.03 -7.34
N ARG A 230 -22.74 -48.97 -6.39
CA ARG A 230 -23.79 -50.00 -6.28
C ARG A 230 -24.69 -50.03 -7.50
N TYR A 231 -25.07 -48.87 -8.02
CA TYR A 231 -25.89 -48.76 -9.22
C TYR A 231 -25.16 -49.31 -10.45
N GLN A 232 -23.88 -49.00 -10.63
CA GLN A 232 -23.04 -49.52 -11.71
C GLN A 232 -22.87 -51.05 -11.61
N ALA A 233 -22.66 -51.59 -10.40
CA ALA A 233 -22.61 -53.04 -10.18
C ALA A 233 -23.96 -53.72 -10.48
N LEU A 234 -25.08 -53.07 -10.12
CA LEU A 234 -26.42 -53.59 -10.38
C LEU A 234 -26.78 -53.49 -11.87
N SER A 235 -26.40 -52.41 -12.55
CA SER A 235 -26.71 -52.19 -13.97
C SER A 235 -25.81 -52.99 -14.91
N SER A 236 -24.63 -53.42 -14.47
CA SER A 236 -23.75 -54.31 -15.24
C SER A 236 -24.17 -55.79 -15.18
N SER A 237 -24.94 -56.22 -14.16
CA SER A 237 -25.44 -57.60 -14.02
C SER A 237 -26.76 -57.86 -14.76
N LYS A 238 -26.91 -59.04 -15.41
CA LYS A 238 -28.13 -59.43 -16.14
C LYS A 238 -29.38 -59.44 -15.25
N LEU A 239 -29.27 -60.02 -14.03
CA LEU A 239 -30.37 -60.02 -13.05
C LEU A 239 -30.61 -58.61 -12.48
N GLY A 240 -29.55 -57.85 -12.24
CA GLY A 240 -29.67 -56.48 -11.74
C GLY A 240 -30.35 -55.53 -12.73
N ARG A 241 -30.13 -55.70 -14.05
CA ARG A 241 -30.88 -54.98 -15.10
C ARG A 241 -32.37 -55.29 -15.08
N LEU A 242 -32.76 -56.55 -14.89
CA LEU A 242 -34.17 -56.94 -14.77
C LEU A 242 -34.81 -56.34 -13.52
N THR A 243 -34.10 -56.34 -12.38
CA THR A 243 -34.56 -55.70 -11.15
C THR A 243 -34.76 -54.19 -11.34
N LEU A 244 -33.79 -53.48 -11.95
CA LEU A 244 -33.93 -52.06 -12.26
C LEU A 244 -35.09 -51.78 -13.22
N PHE A 245 -35.29 -52.64 -14.23
CA PHE A 245 -36.42 -52.55 -15.16
C PHE A 245 -37.77 -52.71 -14.44
N TYR A 246 -37.89 -53.72 -13.57
CA TYR A 246 -39.08 -53.95 -12.76
C TYR A 246 -39.42 -52.73 -11.89
N TRP A 247 -38.44 -52.16 -11.18
CA TRP A 247 -38.65 -50.97 -10.35
C TRP A 247 -39.01 -49.72 -11.17
N LYS A 248 -38.37 -49.51 -12.32
CA LYS A 248 -38.70 -48.42 -13.26
C LYS A 248 -40.13 -48.56 -13.79
N PHE A 249 -40.54 -49.79 -14.10
CA PHE A 249 -41.89 -50.11 -14.56
C PHE A 249 -42.94 -49.92 -13.45
N ARG A 250 -42.67 -50.39 -12.23
CA ARG A 250 -43.53 -50.22 -11.05
C ARG A 250 -43.73 -48.74 -10.70
N LYS A 251 -42.67 -47.93 -10.73
CA LYS A 251 -42.76 -46.48 -10.45
C LYS A 251 -43.64 -45.74 -11.47
N ARG A 252 -43.65 -46.19 -12.74
CA ARG A 252 -44.54 -45.63 -13.79
C ARG A 252 -46.00 -46.04 -13.64
N ARG A 253 -46.28 -47.20 -13.02
CA ARG A 253 -47.66 -47.68 -12.77
C ARG A 253 -48.29 -47.12 -11.49
N GLY A 254 -47.50 -46.79 -10.46
CA GLY A 254 -48.00 -46.24 -9.20
C GLY A 254 -48.25 -44.72 -9.18
N ASN A 255 -48.00 -44.02 -10.28
CA ASN A 255 -48.21 -42.57 -10.44
C ASN A 255 -49.38 -42.25 -11.40
N ARG A 256 -50.30 -43.21 -11.59
CA ARG A 256 -51.60 -43.04 -12.25
C ARG A 256 -52.70 -43.26 -11.23
#